data_AF-V7BB76-F1
#
_entry.id   AF-V7BB76-F1
#
_cell.length_a   1.000
_cell.length_b   1.000
_cell.length_c   1.000
_cell.angle_alpha   90.00
_cell.angle_beta   90.00
_cell.angle_gamma   90.00
#
_symmetry.space_group_name_H-M   'P 1'
#
loop_
_entity.id
_entity.type
_entity.pdbx_description
1 polymer ?
#
loop_
_entity_poly.entity_id
_entity_poly.type
_entity_poly.pdbx_seq_one_letter_code
_entity_poly.pdbx_strand_id
1 'polypeptide(L)'
;KSSDNPDSVPMPIVLIDQDSDSEATIVQLSFGDRLGALLDTMKALKDLGLDVSKGTVSTEGLVKQTKFFITQSNTGRKVEDPDMLERIRLTIINNLLKFHPESSELLAMGEVFGIKSPKKKSNEDIKTHIQVKEDGPKRSLLCIETADKPGLLVEIIRVIADVNIDVESAEIDTEGLVAKDKFHVSYGGAALNSSMSQVLVNCLRYYLRTPDTDIDSY
;
A
#
# COMPACT_ATOMS: atom_id res chain seq x y z
N LYS A 1 18.40 -17.27 15.78
CA LYS A 1 17.41 -17.97 16.63
C LYS A 1 16.78 -16.92 17.54
N SER A 2 15.70 -16.30 17.09
CA SER A 2 14.91 -15.34 17.86
C SER A 2 13.52 -15.94 18.01
N SER A 3 13.26 -16.40 19.23
CA SER A 3 11.98 -16.72 19.86
C SER A 3 10.72 -16.59 19.02
N ASP A 4 10.15 -17.74 18.64
CA ASP A 4 8.70 -17.91 18.48
C ASP A 4 8.02 -17.53 19.80
N ASN A 5 7.32 -16.40 19.81
CA ASN A 5 6.32 -16.14 20.83
C ASN A 5 4.95 -16.41 20.18
N PRO A 6 4.27 -17.53 20.49
CA PRO A 6 2.97 -17.87 19.89
C PRO A 6 1.86 -16.85 20.21
N ASP A 7 2.13 -15.92 21.15
CA ASP A 7 1.25 -14.82 21.54
C ASP A 7 1.50 -13.51 20.78
N SER A 8 2.44 -13.44 19.83
CA SER A 8 2.64 -12.21 19.04
C SER A 8 1.56 -12.09 17.97
N VAL A 9 0.76 -11.01 18.03
CA VAL A 9 -0.19 -10.66 16.97
C VAL A 9 0.59 -10.54 15.65
N PRO A 10 0.27 -11.33 14.62
CA PRO A 10 1.00 -11.28 13.36
C PRO A 10 0.84 -9.92 12.71
N MET A 11 1.92 -9.38 12.17
CA MET A 11 1.91 -8.09 11.49
C MET A 11 1.01 -8.18 10.24
N PRO A 12 -0.05 -7.38 10.15
CA PRO A 12 -0.89 -7.34 8.97
C PRO A 12 -0.11 -6.68 7.82
N ILE A 13 -0.09 -7.35 6.67
CA ILE A 13 0.55 -6.84 5.44
C ILE A 13 -0.46 -6.92 4.30
N VAL A 14 -0.62 -5.83 3.57
CA VAL A 14 -1.36 -5.76 2.32
C VAL A 14 -0.46 -5.13 1.28
N LEU A 15 -0.16 -5.90 0.23
CA LEU A 15 0.66 -5.49 -0.90
C LEU A 15 -0.18 -5.54 -2.17
N ILE A 16 -0.22 -4.45 -2.92
CA ILE A 16 -0.78 -4.40 -4.27
C ILE A 16 0.38 -4.18 -5.23
N ASP A 17 0.50 -5.05 -6.22
CA ASP A 17 1.61 -5.07 -7.18
C ASP A 17 1.04 -4.97 -8.61
N GLN A 18 1.44 -3.90 -9.30
CA GLN A 18 1.12 -3.66 -10.70
C GLN A 18 2.34 -3.81 -11.62
N ASP A 19 3.50 -4.27 -11.18
CA ASP A 19 4.67 -4.43 -12.07
C ASP A 19 4.88 -5.89 -12.48
N SER A 20 4.61 -6.86 -11.59
CA SER A 20 4.95 -8.27 -11.82
C SER A 20 4.12 -8.99 -12.89
N ASP A 21 2.96 -8.48 -13.28
CA ASP A 21 2.06 -9.09 -14.29
C ASP A 21 1.45 -8.01 -15.19
N SER A 22 1.46 -8.22 -16.51
CA SER A 22 0.96 -7.21 -17.46
C SER A 22 -0.56 -7.18 -17.58
N GLU A 23 -1.24 -8.29 -17.27
CA GLU A 23 -2.68 -8.46 -17.53
C GLU A 23 -3.52 -8.37 -16.26
N ALA A 24 -2.94 -8.61 -15.09
CA ALA A 24 -3.63 -8.59 -13.81
C ALA A 24 -2.91 -7.70 -12.79
N THR A 25 -3.68 -7.19 -11.84
CA THR A 25 -3.12 -6.56 -10.63
C THR A 25 -2.99 -7.67 -9.58
N ILE A 26 -1.84 -7.79 -8.94
CA ILE A 26 -1.62 -8.79 -7.91
C ILE A 26 -1.91 -8.16 -6.57
N VAL A 27 -2.70 -8.84 -5.74
CA VAL A 27 -2.90 -8.47 -4.36
C VAL A 27 -2.40 -9.59 -3.48
N GLN A 28 -1.37 -9.28 -2.71
CA GLN A 28 -0.81 -10.15 -1.70
C GLN A 28 -1.23 -9.67 -0.32
N LEU A 29 -1.57 -10.62 0.53
CA LEU A 29 -2.01 -10.35 1.88
C LEU A 29 -1.45 -11.41 2.82
N SER A 30 -1.12 -10.95 4.02
CA SER A 30 -0.71 -11.79 5.13
C SER A 30 -1.77 -11.70 6.20
N PHE A 31 -2.53 -12.78 6.36
CA PHE A 31 -3.51 -12.93 7.42
C PHE A 31 -3.13 -14.12 8.29
N GLY A 32 -3.64 -14.12 9.52
CA GLY A 32 -3.65 -15.32 10.34
C GLY A 32 -4.31 -16.52 9.63
N ASP A 33 -4.47 -17.62 10.35
CA ASP A 33 -4.84 -18.91 9.76
C ASP A 33 -6.35 -19.17 9.57
N ARG A 34 -7.19 -18.12 9.61
CA ARG A 34 -8.66 -18.26 9.57
C ARG A 34 -9.19 -18.42 8.15
N LEU A 35 -9.67 -19.63 7.80
CA LEU A 35 -10.28 -19.94 6.50
C LEU A 35 -11.44 -18.99 6.11
N GLY A 36 -12.25 -18.56 7.08
CA GLY A 36 -13.36 -17.62 6.86
C GLY A 36 -12.90 -16.25 6.35
N ALA A 37 -11.69 -15.81 6.73
CA ALA A 37 -11.14 -14.54 6.27
C ALA A 37 -10.89 -14.54 4.75
N LEU A 38 -10.49 -15.69 4.20
CA LEU A 38 -10.18 -15.80 2.79
C LEU A 38 -11.43 -15.72 1.90
N LEU A 39 -12.48 -16.45 2.29
CA LEU A 39 -13.76 -16.47 1.56
C LEU A 39 -14.43 -15.09 1.58
N ASP A 40 -14.45 -14.43 2.73
CA ASP A 40 -15.01 -13.07 2.85
C ASP A 40 -14.17 -12.06 2.04
N THR A 41 -12.84 -12.23 1.98
CA THR A 41 -11.98 -11.38 1.15
C THR A 41 -12.28 -11.56 -0.34
N MET A 42 -12.37 -12.81 -0.83
CA MET A 42 -12.75 -13.06 -2.24
C MET A 42 -14.14 -12.50 -2.56
N LYS A 43 -15.10 -12.67 -1.66
CA LYS A 43 -16.44 -12.12 -1.81
C LYS A 43 -16.40 -10.59 -1.88
N ALA A 44 -15.67 -9.94 -0.99
CA ALA A 44 -15.58 -8.49 -0.99
C ALA A 44 -14.90 -7.93 -2.25
N LEU A 45 -13.87 -8.60 -2.77
CA LEU A 45 -13.29 -8.26 -4.08
C LEU A 45 -14.31 -8.38 -5.21
N LYS A 46 -15.12 -9.44 -5.20
CA LYS A 46 -16.22 -9.62 -6.15
C LYS A 46 -17.29 -8.54 -6.04
N ASP A 47 -17.63 -8.14 -4.81
CA ASP A 47 -18.62 -7.07 -4.54
C ASP A 47 -18.11 -5.69 -5.02
N LEU A 48 -16.78 -5.50 -5.16
CA LEU A 48 -16.17 -4.34 -5.82
C LEU A 48 -16.20 -4.42 -7.37
N GLY A 49 -16.73 -5.50 -7.95
CA GLY A 49 -16.73 -5.73 -9.39
C GLY A 49 -15.39 -6.22 -9.94
N LEU A 50 -14.66 -7.01 -9.16
CA LEU A 50 -13.38 -7.60 -9.55
C LEU A 50 -13.49 -9.12 -9.64
N ASP A 51 -12.80 -9.70 -10.61
CA ASP A 51 -12.65 -11.15 -10.76
C ASP A 51 -11.29 -11.59 -10.26
N VAL A 52 -11.25 -12.72 -9.54
CA VAL A 52 -10.00 -13.37 -9.12
C VAL A 52 -9.70 -14.47 -10.15
N SER A 53 -8.71 -14.25 -11.01
CA SER A 53 -8.33 -15.21 -12.06
C SER A 53 -7.44 -16.34 -11.55
N LYS A 54 -6.62 -16.06 -10.54
CA LYS A 54 -5.71 -17.02 -9.91
C LYS A 54 -5.51 -16.68 -8.44
N GLY A 55 -5.42 -17.70 -7.60
CA GLY A 55 -5.09 -17.57 -6.18
C GLY A 55 -4.03 -18.57 -5.77
N THR A 56 -3.01 -18.13 -5.02
CA THR A 56 -1.99 -19.00 -4.45
C THR A 56 -1.87 -18.74 -2.96
N VAL A 57 -1.97 -19.80 -2.16
CA VAL A 57 -1.75 -19.73 -0.70
C VAL A 57 -0.41 -20.38 -0.41
N SER A 58 0.53 -19.60 0.13
CA SER A 58 1.78 -20.11 0.68
C SER A 58 1.65 -20.21 2.19
N THR A 59 1.85 -21.41 2.71
CA THR A 59 1.98 -21.68 4.15
C THR A 59 3.42 -21.97 4.55
N GLU A 60 4.35 -21.81 3.61
CA GLU A 60 5.78 -22.01 3.85
C GLU A 60 6.36 -20.73 4.47
N GLY A 61 6.78 -20.82 5.74
CA GLY A 61 7.32 -19.70 6.50
C GLY A 61 6.55 -19.41 7.78
N LEU A 62 7.00 -18.40 8.54
CA LEU A 62 6.36 -17.98 9.80
C LEU A 62 5.01 -17.28 9.58
N VAL A 63 4.80 -16.76 8.37
CA VAL A 63 3.66 -15.91 8.02
C VAL A 63 2.98 -16.49 6.78
N LYS A 64 1.69 -16.84 6.90
CA LYS A 64 0.90 -17.33 5.78
C LYS A 64 0.61 -16.18 4.82
N GLN A 65 0.90 -16.38 3.54
CA GLN A 65 0.70 -15.37 2.51
C GLN A 65 -0.30 -15.92 1.49
N THR A 66 -1.33 -15.14 1.18
CA THR A 66 -2.17 -15.40 0.02
C THR A 66 -1.92 -14.34 -1.04
N LYS A 67 -1.82 -14.77 -2.30
CA LYS A 67 -1.77 -13.88 -3.45
C LYS A 67 -2.97 -14.14 -4.36
N PHE A 68 -3.56 -13.06 -4.84
CA PHE A 68 -4.65 -13.07 -5.81
C PHE A 68 -4.28 -12.25 -7.03
N PHE A 69 -4.61 -12.77 -8.20
CA PHE A 69 -4.52 -12.05 -9.46
C PHE A 69 -5.92 -11.54 -9.76
N ILE A 70 -6.10 -10.23 -9.76
CA ILE A 70 -7.39 -9.58 -9.92
C ILE A 70 -7.47 -8.79 -11.23
N THR A 71 -8.66 -8.81 -11.82
CA THR A 71 -9.02 -8.03 -13.01
C THR A 71 -10.40 -7.40 -12.81
N GLN A 72 -10.73 -6.37 -13.59
CA GLN A 72 -12.06 -5.76 -13.56
C GLN A 72 -13.08 -6.69 -14.22
N SER A 73 -14.17 -7.04 -13.54
CA SER A 73 -15.14 -8.03 -14.06
C SER A 73 -15.83 -7.60 -15.36
N ASN A 74 -15.99 -6.29 -15.57
CA ASN A 74 -16.67 -5.75 -16.75
C ASN A 74 -15.81 -5.73 -18.02
N THR A 75 -14.49 -5.60 -17.89
CA THR A 75 -13.56 -5.44 -19.02
C THR A 75 -12.55 -6.58 -19.14
N GLY A 76 -12.37 -7.37 -18.08
CA GLY A 76 -11.30 -8.37 -17.96
C GLY A 76 -9.89 -7.76 -17.88
N ARG A 77 -9.76 -6.44 -17.79
CA ARG A 77 -8.47 -5.74 -17.77
C ARG A 77 -7.93 -5.60 -16.36
N LYS A 78 -6.62 -5.33 -16.30
CA LYS A 78 -5.90 -4.94 -15.09
C LYS A 78 -6.56 -3.75 -14.37
N VAL A 79 -6.39 -3.70 -13.05
CA VAL A 79 -6.88 -2.58 -12.23
C VAL A 79 -5.79 -1.52 -12.15
N GLU A 80 -6.03 -0.37 -12.76
CA GLU A 80 -5.08 0.74 -12.84
C GLU A 80 -5.56 2.01 -12.14
N ASP A 81 -6.88 2.13 -11.94
CA ASP A 81 -7.51 3.30 -11.32
C ASP A 81 -7.07 3.48 -9.85
N PRO A 82 -6.41 4.60 -9.48
CA PRO A 82 -5.91 4.85 -8.13
C PRO A 82 -6.99 4.75 -7.04
N ASP A 83 -8.18 5.28 -7.32
CA ASP A 83 -9.31 5.23 -6.38
C ASP A 83 -9.77 3.79 -6.15
N MET A 84 -9.80 2.96 -7.19
CA MET A 84 -10.10 1.53 -7.08
C MET A 84 -9.00 0.78 -6.31
N LEU A 85 -7.72 1.06 -6.55
CA LEU A 85 -6.60 0.45 -5.80
C LEU A 85 -6.71 0.74 -4.30
N GLU A 86 -7.00 1.99 -3.94
CA GLU A 86 -7.23 2.37 -2.54
C GLU A 86 -8.47 1.67 -1.96
N ARG A 87 -9.57 1.59 -2.71
CA ARG A 87 -10.78 0.84 -2.28
C ARG A 87 -10.49 -0.63 -2.04
N ILE A 88 -9.69 -1.27 -2.90
CA ILE A 88 -9.24 -2.65 -2.72
C ILE A 88 -8.46 -2.78 -1.41
N ARG A 89 -7.44 -1.94 -1.23
CA ARG A 89 -6.59 -1.93 -0.03
C ARG A 89 -7.42 -1.80 1.25
N LEU A 90 -8.30 -0.79 1.31
CA LEU A 90 -9.15 -0.53 2.47
C LEU A 90 -10.17 -1.65 2.72
N THR A 91 -10.75 -2.22 1.66
CA THR A 91 -11.70 -3.35 1.79
C THR A 91 -11.03 -4.58 2.38
N ILE A 92 -9.80 -4.86 1.96
CA ILE A 92 -9.00 -5.99 2.46
C ILE A 92 -8.62 -5.76 3.92
N ILE A 93 -8.15 -4.56 4.28
CA ILE A 93 -7.83 -4.20 5.67
C ILE A 93 -9.06 -4.30 6.57
N ASN A 94 -10.20 -3.79 6.13
CA ASN A 94 -11.45 -3.87 6.90
C ASN A 94 -11.87 -5.33 7.15
N ASN A 95 -11.78 -6.18 6.11
CA ASN A 95 -12.03 -7.61 6.27
C ASN A 95 -11.04 -8.27 7.22
N LEU A 96 -9.74 -7.94 7.15
CA LEU A 96 -8.74 -8.42 8.10
C LEU A 96 -9.19 -8.12 9.53
N LEU A 97 -9.53 -6.86 9.81
CA LEU A 97 -9.89 -6.39 11.15
C LEU A 97 -11.18 -7.01 11.69
N LYS A 98 -12.11 -7.41 10.81
CA LYS A 98 -13.31 -8.19 11.20
C LYS A 98 -12.93 -9.55 11.81
N PHE A 99 -11.90 -10.22 11.28
CA PHE A 99 -11.47 -11.54 11.75
C PHE A 99 -10.35 -11.49 12.78
N HIS A 100 -9.56 -10.42 12.78
CA HIS A 100 -8.41 -10.20 13.67
C HIS A 100 -8.49 -8.79 14.28
N PRO A 101 -9.49 -8.51 15.13
CA PRO A 101 -9.64 -7.19 15.76
C PRO A 101 -8.43 -6.80 16.61
N GLU A 102 -7.66 -7.77 17.12
CA GLU A 102 -6.40 -7.55 17.81
C GLU A 102 -5.34 -6.83 16.95
N SER A 103 -5.37 -7.00 15.63
CA SER A 103 -4.45 -6.34 14.69
C SER A 103 -4.75 -4.86 14.48
N SER A 104 -5.90 -4.35 14.95
CA SER A 104 -6.22 -2.92 14.88
C SER A 104 -5.19 -2.05 15.61
N GLU A 105 -4.61 -2.55 16.71
CA GLU A 105 -3.60 -1.79 17.45
C GLU A 105 -2.29 -1.59 16.66
N LEU A 106 -2.09 -2.35 15.58
CA LEU A 106 -0.87 -2.36 14.75
C LEU A 106 -1.03 -1.66 13.40
N LEU A 107 -2.26 -1.29 13.00
CA LEU A 107 -2.55 -0.65 11.72
C LEU A 107 -2.92 0.81 11.92
N ALA A 108 -2.44 1.70 11.07
CA ALA A 108 -2.91 3.09 11.08
C ALA A 108 -4.45 3.14 10.89
N MET A 109 -4.97 2.20 10.09
CA MET A 109 -6.40 2.00 9.84
C MET A 109 -7.19 1.49 11.06
N GLY A 110 -6.54 1.07 12.14
CA GLY A 110 -7.20 0.60 13.36
C GLY A 110 -8.03 1.68 14.06
N GLU A 111 -7.69 2.96 13.90
CA GLU A 111 -8.50 4.07 14.40
C GLU A 111 -9.84 4.21 13.65
N VAL A 112 -9.85 3.86 12.36
CA VAL A 112 -11.01 4.05 11.47
C VAL A 112 -11.87 2.80 11.39
N PHE A 113 -11.25 1.62 11.34
CA PHE A 113 -11.92 0.35 11.08
C PHE A 113 -11.81 -0.65 12.25
N GLY A 114 -11.00 -0.34 13.26
CA GLY A 114 -10.74 -1.21 14.40
C GLY A 114 -11.64 -0.93 15.61
N ILE A 115 -11.69 -1.91 16.52
CA ILE A 115 -12.35 -1.76 17.82
C ILE A 115 -11.43 -1.00 18.80
N LYS A 116 -10.12 -1.04 18.56
CA LYS A 116 -9.10 -0.40 19.40
C LYS A 116 -8.21 0.49 18.56
N SER A 117 -7.97 1.70 19.05
CA SER A 117 -7.01 2.62 18.44
C SER A 117 -5.57 2.09 18.55
N PRO A 118 -4.68 2.44 17.60
CA PRO A 118 -3.27 2.08 17.66
C PRO A 118 -2.61 2.54 18.95
N LYS A 119 -1.84 1.65 19.61
CA LYS A 119 -1.17 1.95 20.88
C LYS A 119 -0.10 3.04 20.75
N LYS A 120 0.42 3.24 19.55
CA LYS A 120 1.39 4.28 19.20
C LYS A 120 0.68 5.26 18.26
N LYS A 121 0.62 6.55 18.64
CA LYS A 121 0.10 7.59 17.72
C LYS A 121 1.04 7.67 16.52
N SER A 122 0.50 7.41 15.34
CA SER A 122 1.24 7.09 14.10
C SER A 122 2.17 8.19 13.58
N ASN A 123 2.01 9.44 14.02
CA ASN A 123 2.66 10.57 13.34
C ASN A 123 3.91 11.14 14.03
N GLU A 124 4.19 10.82 15.31
CA GLU A 124 5.30 11.45 16.05
C GLU A 124 6.66 10.76 15.82
N ASP A 125 6.68 9.49 15.41
CA ASP A 125 7.91 8.68 15.30
C ASP A 125 8.24 8.18 13.87
N ILE A 126 7.31 8.24 12.91
CA ILE A 126 7.54 7.72 11.55
C ILE A 126 8.05 8.85 10.67
N LYS A 127 9.36 8.85 10.41
CA LYS A 127 9.99 9.85 9.53
C LYS A 127 9.73 9.54 8.07
N THR A 128 9.15 10.50 7.35
CA THR A 128 8.96 10.41 5.89
C THR A 128 10.31 10.37 5.16
N HIS A 129 10.54 9.30 4.40
CA HIS A 129 11.68 9.13 3.51
C HIS A 129 11.20 9.04 2.06
N ILE A 130 11.81 9.84 1.17
CA ILE A 130 11.45 9.91 -0.25
C ILE A 130 12.73 9.89 -1.07
N GLN A 131 12.81 8.96 -2.02
CA GLN A 131 13.97 8.79 -2.88
C GLN A 131 13.53 8.49 -4.32
N VAL A 132 14.22 9.09 -5.29
CA VAL A 132 14.12 8.70 -6.70
C VAL A 132 15.41 7.95 -7.08
N LYS A 133 15.27 6.80 -7.72
CA LYS A 133 16.36 5.93 -8.19
C LYS A 133 16.26 5.71 -9.70
N GLU A 134 17.37 5.32 -10.29
CA GLU A 134 17.41 4.91 -11.70
C GLU A 134 16.62 3.60 -11.88
N ASP A 135 15.79 3.55 -12.94
CA ASP A 135 14.99 2.38 -13.30
C ASP A 135 14.94 2.20 -14.82
N GLY A 136 16.12 2.29 -15.43
CA GLY A 136 16.30 2.24 -16.87
C GLY A 136 16.09 3.58 -17.59
N PRO A 137 16.21 3.61 -18.92
CA PRO A 137 16.23 4.86 -19.68
C PRO A 137 14.86 5.54 -19.84
N LYS A 138 13.78 4.77 -19.68
CA LYS A 138 12.41 5.23 -19.94
C LYS A 138 11.67 5.71 -18.70
N ARG A 139 12.13 5.32 -17.51
CA ARG A 139 11.43 5.57 -16.25
C ARG A 139 12.40 5.65 -15.07
N SER A 140 11.90 6.08 -13.93
CA SER A 140 12.61 6.19 -12.67
C SER A 140 11.78 5.54 -11.57
N LEU A 141 12.44 5.07 -10.53
CA LEU A 141 11.77 4.45 -9.39
C LEU A 141 11.66 5.47 -8.25
N LEU A 142 10.44 5.93 -7.98
CA LEU A 142 10.13 6.72 -6.80
C LEU A 142 9.79 5.77 -5.64
N CYS A 143 10.52 5.87 -4.53
CA CYS A 143 10.26 5.14 -3.29
C CYS A 143 9.81 6.13 -2.21
N ILE A 144 8.69 5.82 -1.53
CA ILE A 144 8.11 6.61 -0.44
C ILE A 144 7.93 5.69 0.77
N GLU A 145 8.51 6.07 1.89
CA GLU A 145 8.27 5.44 3.19
C GLU A 145 7.71 6.52 4.14
N THR A 146 6.48 6.36 4.60
CA THR A 146 5.80 7.37 5.43
C THR A 146 4.75 6.73 6.34
N ALA A 147 4.19 7.51 7.27
CA ALA A 147 3.07 7.06 8.08
C ALA A 147 1.85 6.77 7.19
N ASP A 148 1.27 5.58 7.33
CA ASP A 148 0.08 5.22 6.56
C ASP A 148 -1.17 5.97 7.06
N LYS A 149 -2.08 6.28 6.15
CA LYS A 149 -3.38 6.90 6.43
C LYS A 149 -4.36 6.60 5.28
N PRO A 150 -5.69 6.59 5.53
CA PRO A 150 -6.66 6.40 4.45
C PRO A 150 -6.50 7.53 3.42
N GLY A 151 -6.53 7.19 2.14
CA GLY A 151 -6.40 8.14 1.03
C GLY A 151 -4.95 8.57 0.71
N LEU A 152 -3.95 8.08 1.44
CA LEU A 152 -2.54 8.39 1.19
C LEU A 152 -2.12 8.11 -0.27
N LEU A 153 -2.51 6.95 -0.80
CA LEU A 153 -2.20 6.56 -2.19
C LEU A 153 -2.73 7.58 -3.20
N VAL A 154 -4.00 7.96 -3.06
CA VAL A 154 -4.66 8.92 -3.95
C VAL A 154 -4.01 10.29 -3.85
N GLU A 155 -3.63 10.71 -2.64
CA GLU A 155 -2.88 11.95 -2.40
C GLU A 155 -1.51 11.94 -3.09
N ILE A 156 -0.74 10.86 -2.93
CA ILE A 156 0.58 10.71 -3.59
C ILE A 156 0.44 10.79 -5.11
N ILE A 157 -0.49 10.01 -5.69
CA ILE A 157 -0.68 9.97 -7.15
C ILE A 157 -1.12 11.32 -7.68
N ARG A 158 -1.98 12.03 -6.95
CA ARG A 158 -2.38 13.40 -7.31
C ARG A 158 -1.19 14.36 -7.33
N VAL A 159 -0.30 14.30 -6.33
CA VAL A 159 0.91 15.15 -6.30
C VAL A 159 1.83 14.83 -7.46
N ILE A 160 2.02 13.55 -7.82
CA ILE A 160 2.82 13.14 -8.98
C ILE A 160 2.22 13.72 -10.27
N ALA A 161 0.90 13.60 -10.45
CA ALA A 161 0.18 14.12 -11.59
C ALA A 161 0.21 15.67 -11.68
N ASP A 162 0.15 16.37 -10.55
CA ASP A 162 0.23 17.84 -10.50
C ASP A 162 1.62 18.37 -10.96
N VAL A 163 2.66 17.55 -10.86
CA VAL A 163 4.01 17.83 -11.41
C VAL A 163 4.13 17.41 -12.89
N ASN A 164 3.04 16.91 -13.49
CA ASN A 164 2.98 16.39 -14.86
C ASN A 164 3.97 15.22 -15.08
N ILE A 165 4.06 14.35 -14.08
CA ILE A 165 4.81 13.09 -14.14
C ILE A 165 3.80 11.95 -14.24
N ASP A 166 4.08 11.01 -15.13
CA ASP A 166 3.24 9.84 -15.36
C ASP A 166 3.63 8.73 -14.39
N VAL A 167 2.63 8.00 -13.86
CA VAL A 167 2.82 6.75 -13.09
C VAL A 167 2.51 5.58 -14.02
N GLU A 168 3.51 4.74 -14.29
CA GLU A 168 3.38 3.57 -15.17
C GLU A 168 2.90 2.33 -14.43
N SER A 169 3.41 2.11 -13.22
CA SER A 169 3.01 1.02 -12.33
C SER A 169 3.38 1.37 -10.89
N ALA A 170 2.72 0.72 -9.93
CA ALA A 170 3.00 0.89 -8.51
C ALA A 170 3.07 -0.44 -7.75
N GLU A 171 3.90 -0.45 -6.71
CA GLU A 171 3.83 -1.40 -5.60
C GLU A 171 3.36 -0.61 -4.37
N ILE A 172 2.18 -0.95 -3.83
CA ILE A 172 1.58 -0.29 -2.67
C ILE A 172 1.67 -1.25 -1.50
N ASP A 173 2.48 -0.92 -0.49
CA ASP A 173 2.81 -1.83 0.60
C ASP A 173 2.45 -1.20 1.94
N THR A 174 1.44 -1.77 2.60
CA THR A 174 1.05 -1.39 3.96
C THR A 174 1.59 -2.42 4.94
N GLU A 175 2.55 -2.02 5.77
CA GLU A 175 3.14 -2.82 6.85
C GLU A 175 2.86 -2.15 8.20
N GLY A 176 1.76 -2.55 8.84
CA GLY A 176 1.32 -1.96 10.11
C GLY A 176 1.00 -0.46 10.02
N LEU A 177 1.85 0.38 10.62
CA LEU A 177 1.66 1.85 10.65
C LEU A 177 2.37 2.57 9.48
N VAL A 178 3.15 1.86 8.68
CA VAL A 178 4.02 2.44 7.64
C VAL A 178 3.52 2.03 6.26
N ALA A 179 3.47 2.99 5.34
CA ALA A 179 3.31 2.75 3.91
C ALA A 179 4.68 2.82 3.24
N LYS A 180 5.02 1.80 2.43
CA LYS A 180 6.28 1.65 1.69
C LYS A 180 6.01 1.53 0.20
N ASP A 181 5.56 2.62 -0.40
CA ASP A 181 5.10 2.61 -1.77
C ASP A 181 6.24 2.84 -2.75
N LYS A 182 6.18 2.14 -3.89
CA LYS A 182 7.07 2.35 -5.02
C LYS A 182 6.26 2.67 -6.26
N PHE A 183 6.74 3.63 -7.03
CA PHE A 183 6.11 4.05 -8.28
C PHE A 183 7.16 4.06 -9.38
N HIS A 184 6.87 3.37 -10.47
CA HIS A 184 7.59 3.50 -11.72
C HIS A 184 7.05 4.74 -12.42
N VAL A 185 7.87 5.79 -12.52
CA VAL A 185 7.44 7.11 -12.98
C VAL A 185 8.25 7.58 -14.18
N SER A 186 7.62 8.31 -15.08
CA SER A 186 8.29 8.91 -16.24
C SER A 186 7.79 10.32 -16.53
N TYR A 187 8.61 11.10 -17.23
CA TYR A 187 8.23 12.43 -17.71
C TYR A 187 8.33 12.43 -19.23
N GLY A 188 7.18 12.42 -19.92
CA GLY A 188 7.13 12.30 -21.37
C GLY A 188 7.73 10.99 -21.89
N GLY A 189 7.57 9.90 -21.14
CA GLY A 189 8.11 8.57 -21.49
C GLY A 189 9.63 8.41 -21.33
N ALA A 190 10.27 9.30 -20.58
CA ALA A 190 11.70 9.23 -20.24
C ALA A 190 11.92 9.27 -18.72
N ALA A 191 13.08 8.74 -18.30
CA ALA A 191 13.51 8.82 -16.91
C ALA A 191 13.62 10.27 -16.42
N LEU A 192 13.34 10.50 -15.14
CA LEU A 192 13.39 11.82 -14.53
C LEU A 192 14.85 12.31 -14.46
N ASN A 193 15.10 13.52 -14.93
CA ASN A 193 16.38 14.18 -14.69
C ASN A 193 16.49 14.66 -13.22
N SER A 194 17.67 15.15 -12.83
CA SER A 194 17.94 15.59 -11.46
C SER A 194 17.03 16.72 -10.99
N SER A 195 16.74 17.69 -11.86
CA SER A 195 15.85 18.81 -11.55
C SER A 195 14.41 18.35 -11.32
N MET A 196 13.88 17.48 -12.18
CA MET A 196 12.53 16.96 -12.07
C MET A 196 12.38 16.06 -10.83
N SER A 197 13.38 15.21 -10.58
CA SER A 197 13.45 14.41 -9.36
C SER A 197 13.41 15.30 -8.10
N GLN A 198 14.15 16.41 -8.11
CA GLN A 198 14.18 17.34 -6.98
C GLN A 198 12.84 18.05 -6.76
N VAL A 199 12.17 18.46 -7.84
CA VAL A 199 10.83 19.08 -7.77
C VAL A 199 9.83 18.09 -7.18
N LEU A 200 9.76 16.88 -7.73
CA LEU A 200 8.85 15.83 -7.27
C LEU A 200 9.05 15.52 -5.78
N VAL A 201 10.30 15.30 -5.37
CA VAL A 201 10.64 15.02 -3.97
C VAL A 201 10.24 16.17 -3.05
N ASN A 202 10.44 17.43 -3.46
CA ASN A 202 10.07 18.59 -2.65
C ASN A 202 8.55 18.74 -2.53
N CYS A 203 7.80 18.54 -3.63
CA CYS A 203 6.34 18.56 -3.61
C CYS A 203 5.79 17.48 -2.67
N LEU A 204 6.24 16.23 -2.81
CA LEU A 204 5.81 15.14 -1.93
C LEU A 204 6.19 15.40 -0.47
N ARG A 205 7.39 15.90 -0.18
CA ARG A 205 7.76 16.28 1.20
C ARG A 205 6.85 17.35 1.79
N TYR A 206 6.42 18.31 0.99
CA TYR A 206 5.54 19.37 1.44
C TYR A 206 4.14 18.82 1.79
N TYR A 207 3.55 18.01 0.90
CA TYR A 207 2.21 17.44 1.11
C TYR A 207 2.16 16.34 2.16
N LEU A 208 3.20 15.50 2.25
CA LEU A 208 3.30 14.44 3.26
C LEU A 208 3.82 14.94 4.61
N ARG A 209 4.01 16.25 4.78
CA ARG A 209 4.40 16.84 6.07
C ARG A 209 3.23 16.73 7.05
N THR A 210 3.49 16.17 8.23
CA THR A 210 2.54 16.21 9.34
C THR A 210 2.57 17.60 10.01
N PRO A 211 1.41 18.21 10.36
CA PRO A 211 1.33 19.56 10.92
C PRO A 211 2.09 19.78 12.24
N ASP A 212 2.45 18.72 12.97
CA ASP A 212 2.94 18.81 14.36
C ASP A 212 4.46 18.93 14.50
N THR A 213 5.20 19.11 13.40
CA THR A 213 6.63 19.47 13.45
C THR A 213 6.79 20.94 13.09
N ASP A 214 6.62 21.83 14.09
CA ASP A 214 7.29 23.14 14.28
C ASP A 214 6.39 24.14 15.02
N ILE A 215 6.28 23.97 16.34
CA ILE A 215 6.30 25.11 17.27
C ILE A 215 7.44 24.78 18.24
N ASP A 216 8.68 24.99 17.82
CA ASP A 216 9.84 25.32 18.66
C ASP A 216 11.14 25.04 17.89
N SER A 217 11.52 25.97 17.01
CA SER A 217 12.94 26.33 16.79
C SER A 217 13.05 27.58 15.92
N TYR A 218 12.85 28.74 16.57
CA TYR A 218 13.45 30.01 16.15
C TYR A 218 14.47 30.44 17.21
#